data_AF-A0A7C5M5N0-F1
#
_entry.id   AF-A0A7C5M5N0-F1
#
_cell.length_a   1.000
_cell.length_b   1.000
_cell.length_c   1.000
_cell.angle_alpha   90.00
_cell.angle_beta   90.00
_cell.angle_gamma   90.00
#
_symmetry.space_group_name_H-M   'P 1'
#
loop_
_entity.id
_entity.type
_entity.pdbx_description
1 polymer ?
#
loop_
_entity_poly.entity_id
_entity_poly.type
_entity_poly.pdbx_seq_one_letter_code
_entity_poly.pdbx_strand_id
1 'polypeptide(L)' 'ITLGYRKNAVAPIYTNLPEGISIPEGLTLPVPQALTLTSIVIGVAVLALMLSFVVRVYQHYGTLDSREVRRLRE' A
#
# COMPACT_ATOMS: atom_id res chain seq x y z
N ILE A 1 -6.57 3.27 -7.82
CA ILE A 1 -6.09 4.44 -8.61
C ILE A 1 -6.93 4.65 -9.88
N THR A 2 -7.10 3.64 -10.75
CA THR A 2 -7.86 3.77 -12.02
C THR A 2 -9.30 4.26 -11.83
N LEU A 3 -9.95 3.88 -10.72
CA LEU A 3 -11.32 4.32 -10.37
C LEU A 3 -11.46 5.84 -10.17
N GLY A 4 -10.39 6.54 -9.80
CA GLY A 4 -10.39 7.99 -9.57
C GLY A 4 -9.93 8.82 -10.78
N TYR A 5 -9.62 8.17 -11.90
CA TYR A 5 -9.08 8.83 -13.10
C TYR A 5 -10.17 9.58 -13.86
N ARG A 6 -9.88 10.85 -14.19
CA ARG A 6 -10.70 11.68 -15.07
C ARG A 6 -9.78 12.31 -16.12
N LYS A 7 -10.21 12.31 -17.39
CA LYS A 7 -9.45 12.88 -18.49
C LYS A 7 -9.32 14.40 -18.29
N ASN A 8 -8.10 14.93 -18.43
CA ASN A 8 -7.76 16.35 -18.19
C ASN A 8 -7.97 16.83 -16.74
N ALA A 9 -8.11 15.93 -15.77
CA ALA A 9 -8.24 16.32 -14.38
C ALA A 9 -6.87 16.49 -13.69
N VAL A 10 -6.78 17.48 -12.81
CA VAL A 10 -5.59 17.76 -12.01
C VAL A 10 -5.68 17.14 -10.62
N ALA A 11 -4.54 17.06 -9.93
CA ALA A 11 -4.49 16.58 -8.54
C ALA A 11 -5.39 17.44 -7.64
N PRO A 12 -6.06 16.86 -6.62
CA PRO A 12 -7.01 17.57 -5.78
C PRO A 12 -6.28 18.38 -4.69
N ILE A 13 -5.50 19.37 -5.12
CA ILE A 13 -4.70 20.27 -4.28
C ILE A 13 -5.18 21.70 -4.50
N TYR A 14 -5.87 22.27 -3.52
CA TYR A 14 -6.49 23.60 -3.65
C TYR A 14 -5.50 24.76 -3.68
N THR A 15 -4.29 24.59 -3.14
CA THR A 15 -3.31 25.67 -2.97
C THR A 15 -2.61 26.10 -4.26
N ASN A 16 -2.47 25.22 -5.25
CA ASN A 16 -1.76 25.49 -6.51
C ASN A 16 -2.62 25.06 -7.71
N LEU A 17 -3.80 25.67 -7.85
CA LEU A 17 -4.71 25.35 -8.94
C LEU A 17 -4.40 26.19 -10.19
N PRO A 18 -4.12 25.57 -11.35
CA PRO A 18 -4.01 26.30 -12.62
C PRO A 18 -5.26 27.14 -12.93
N GLU A 19 -5.06 28.31 -13.52
CA GLU A 19 -6.16 29.19 -13.95
C GLU A 19 -7.04 28.47 -14.99
N GLY A 20 -8.37 28.58 -14.84
CA GLY A 20 -9.35 27.99 -15.77
C GLY A 20 -9.88 26.60 -15.42
N ILE A 21 -9.55 26.06 -14.24
CA ILE A 21 -10.07 24.75 -13.78
C ILE A 21 -11.36 24.94 -12.98
N SER A 22 -12.43 24.28 -13.41
CA SER A 22 -13.70 24.23 -12.68
C SER A 22 -13.61 23.27 -11.48
N ILE A 23 -13.89 23.79 -10.29
CA ILE A 23 -14.06 22.98 -9.08
C ILE A 23 -15.54 22.55 -9.00
N PRO A 24 -15.87 21.27 -8.81
CA PRO A 24 -15.00 20.11 -8.55
C PRO A 24 -14.69 19.24 -9.79
N GLU A 25 -15.22 19.58 -10.96
CA GLU A 25 -15.21 18.69 -12.14
C GLU A 25 -13.82 18.44 -12.72
N GLY A 26 -12.95 19.44 -12.69
CA GLY A 26 -11.57 19.37 -13.17
C GLY A 26 -10.58 18.69 -12.21
N LEU A 27 -11.04 18.16 -11.08
CA LEU A 27 -10.19 17.46 -10.09
C LEU A 27 -10.38 15.95 -10.16
N THR A 28 -9.29 15.20 -9.96
CA THR A 28 -9.37 13.75 -9.74
C THR A 28 -10.05 13.46 -8.40
N LEU A 29 -10.67 12.28 -8.25
CA LEU A 29 -11.37 11.95 -7.01
C LEU A 29 -10.38 11.78 -5.84
N PRO A 30 -10.54 12.53 -4.73
CA PRO A 30 -9.62 12.45 -3.60
C PRO A 30 -9.81 11.19 -2.76
N VAL A 31 -11.04 10.63 -2.72
CA VAL A 31 -11.35 9.46 -1.89
C VAL A 31 -10.53 8.21 -2.29
N PRO A 32 -10.49 7.81 -3.58
CA PRO A 32 -9.64 6.67 -3.99
C PRO A 32 -8.14 6.91 -3.76
N GLN A 33 -7.65 8.16 -3.80
CA GLN A 33 -6.25 8.49 -3.52
C GLN A 33 -5.89 8.25 -2.06
N ALA A 34 -6.71 8.77 -1.13
CA ALA A 34 -6.51 8.55 0.30
C ALA A 34 -6.55 7.07 0.67
N LEU A 35 -7.52 6.33 0.12
CA LEU A 35 -7.62 4.87 0.33
C LEU A 35 -6.39 4.12 -0.18
N THR A 36 -5.85 4.53 -1.34
CA THR A 36 -4.65 3.90 -1.90
C THR A 36 -3.43 4.16 -1.01
N LEU A 37 -3.23 5.41 -0.54
CA LEU A 37 -2.10 5.76 0.32
C LEU A 37 -2.13 4.95 1.63
N THR A 38 -3.29 4.81 2.24
CA THR A 38 -3.48 3.95 3.43
C THR A 38 -3.13 2.49 3.13
N SER A 39 -3.60 1.94 2.00
CA SER A 39 -3.28 0.55 1.64
C SER A 39 -1.79 0.30 1.40
N ILE A 40 -1.05 1.27 0.87
CA ILE A 40 0.39 1.16 0.65
C ILE A 40 1.11 1.05 2.00
N VAL A 41 0.77 1.93 2.94
CA VAL A 41 1.40 1.94 4.28
C VAL A 41 1.08 0.65 5.03
N ILE A 42 -0.18 0.18 4.99
CA ILE A 42 -0.57 -1.11 5.59
C ILE A 42 0.21 -2.26 4.95
N GLY A 43 0.33 -2.30 3.63
CA GLY A 43 1.07 -3.34 2.91
C GLY A 43 2.54 -3.39 3.31
N VAL A 44 3.20 -2.24 3.42
CA VAL A 44 4.60 -2.16 3.87
C VAL A 44 4.74 -2.60 5.33
N ALA A 45 3.82 -2.22 6.23
CA ALA A 45 3.86 -2.63 7.63
C ALA A 45 3.72 -4.16 7.79
N VAL A 46 2.77 -4.77 7.07
CA VAL A 46 2.58 -6.23 7.09
C VAL A 46 3.79 -6.95 6.49
N LEU A 47 4.35 -6.44 5.40
CA LEU A 47 5.56 -7.00 4.79
C LEU A 47 6.74 -6.99 5.76
N ALA A 48 6.96 -5.86 6.44
CA ALA A 48 8.03 -5.72 7.43
C ALA A 48 7.85 -6.69 8.61
N LEU A 49 6.62 -6.84 9.11
CA LEU A 49 6.30 -7.81 10.17
C LEU A 49 6.59 -9.25 9.74
N MET A 50 6.13 -9.65 8.55
CA MET A 50 6.37 -10.99 8.03
C MET A 50 7.86 -11.25 7.81
N LEU A 51 8.60 -10.27 7.29
CA LEU A 51 10.04 -10.38 7.13
C LEU A 51 10.75 -10.54 8.48
N SER A 52 10.31 -9.80 9.51
CA SER A 52 10.84 -9.98 10.87
C SER A 52 10.62 -11.40 11.40
N PHE A 53 9.49 -12.03 11.08
CA PHE A 53 9.27 -13.43 11.43
C PHE A 53 10.17 -14.37 10.65
N VAL A 54 10.32 -14.17 9.34
CA VAL A 54 11.23 -14.98 8.50
C VAL A 54 12.66 -14.94 9.03
N VAL A 55 13.17 -13.75 9.35
CA VAL A 55 14.51 -13.59 9.94
C VAL A 55 14.62 -14.33 11.27
N ARG A 56 13.60 -14.23 12.13
CA ARG A 56 13.60 -14.91 13.43
C ARG A 56 13.51 -16.43 13.31
N VAL A 57 12.73 -16.94 12.36
CA VAL A 57 12.65 -18.39 12.07
C VAL A 57 14.01 -18.89 11.59
N TYR A 58 14.66 -18.19 10.67
CA TYR A 58 15.99 -18.56 10.20
C TYR A 58 17.03 -18.58 11.31
N GLN A 59 17.01 -17.59 12.22
CA GLN A 59 17.91 -17.56 13.38
C GLN A 59 17.70 -18.74 14.34
N HIS A 60 16.47 -19.24 14.50
CA HIS A 60 16.17 -20.34 15.41
C HIS A 60 16.37 -21.74 14.80
N TYR A 61 16.04 -21.92 13.53
CA TYR A 61 16.03 -23.24 12.88
C TYR A 61 17.18 -23.43 11.88
N GLY A 62 17.87 -22.36 11.46
CA GLY A 62 18.92 -22.41 10.43
C GLY A 62 18.42 -22.73 9.02
N THR A 63 17.11 -22.91 8.85
CA THR A 63 16.43 -23.31 7.62
C THR A 63 15.15 -22.50 7.45
N LEU A 64 14.77 -22.27 6.19
CA LEU A 64 13.47 -21.71 5.82
C LEU A 64 12.52 -22.79 5.29
N ASP A 65 12.92 -24.07 5.33
CA ASP A 65 12.04 -25.16 4.94
C ASP A 65 10.90 -25.33 5.96
N SER A 66 9.70 -24.97 5.52
CA SER A 66 8.46 -25.13 6.29
C SER A 66 8.23 -26.54 6.86
N ARG A 67 8.81 -27.59 6.25
CA ARG A 67 8.70 -28.98 6.73
C ARG A 67 9.62 -29.24 7.93
N GLU A 68 10.81 -28.65 7.95
CA GLU A 68 11.79 -28.79 9.03
C GLU A 68 11.44 -27.91 10.23
N VAL A 69 10.85 -26.74 9.99
CA VAL A 69 10.39 -25.81 11.04
C VAL A 69 9.14 -26.34 11.77
N ARG A 70 8.42 -27.30 11.18
CA ARG A 70 7.18 -27.86 11.73
C ARG A 70 7.46 -28.81 12.91
N ARG A 71 7.20 -28.32 14.13
CA ARG A 71 7.33 -29.11 15.39
C ARG A 71 6.27 -30.19 15.60
N LEU A 72 5.18 -30.19 14.83
CA LEU A 72 4.11 -31.18 14.95
C LEU A 72 4.28 -32.26 13.87
N ARG A 73 5.02 -33.30 14.26
CA ARG A 73 4.88 -34.66 13.74
C ARG A 73 3.92 -35.38 14.68
N GLU A 74 2.70 -35.64 14.21
CA GLU A 74 1.99 -36.88 14.54
C GLU A 74 2.27 -37.86 13.40
#